data_AF-X1TXW2-F1
#
_entry.id   AF-X1TXW2-F1
#
_cell.length_a   1.000
_cell.length_b   1.000
_cell.length_c   1.000
_cell.angle_alpha   90.00
_cell.angle_beta   90.00
_cell.angle_gamma   90.00
#
_symmetry.space_group_name_H-M   'P 1'
#
loop_
_entity.id
_entity.type
_entity.pdbx_description
1 polymer ?
#
loop_
_entity_poly.entity_id
_entity_poly.type
_entity_poly.pdbx_seq_one_letter_code
_entity_poly.pdbx_strand_id
1 'polypeptide(L)'
;MVVILGAPDSESAELYAETLINGDPSWAGPLAGVALGLSVYHIMEPEIIKQIEPAVYKEHLALMEMALDVDKIREALKKVRKAGG
;
A
#
# COMPACT_ATOMS: atom_id res chain seq x y z
N MET A 1 -14.06 -3.81 3.00
CA MET A 1 -12.83 -3.95 3.82
C MET A 1 -11.69 -3.35 3.00
N VAL A 2 -10.70 -2.73 3.64
CA VAL A 2 -9.54 -2.12 2.97
C VAL A 2 -8.26 -2.59 3.66
N VAL A 3 -7.14 -2.58 2.94
CA VAL A 3 -5.82 -2.89 3.50
C VAL A 3 -4.96 -1.64 3.51
N ILE A 4 -4.29 -1.38 4.63
CA ILE A 4 -3.31 -0.29 4.76
C ILE A 4 -1.93 -0.90 4.92
N LEU A 5 -1.03 -0.57 4.00
CA LEU A 5 0.37 -1.03 3.98
C LEU A 5 1.29 0.03 4.59
N GLY A 6 2.37 -0.43 5.21
CA GLY A 6 3.52 0.37 5.65
C GLY A 6 4.81 -0.12 5.02
N ALA A 7 4.77 -0.40 3.71
CA ALA A 7 5.91 -0.95 2.98
C ALA A 7 7.00 0.13 2.81
N PRO A 8 8.30 -0.23 2.93
CA PRO A 8 9.38 0.75 2.90
C PRO A 8 9.71 1.24 1.48
N ASP A 9 9.24 0.55 0.43
CA ASP A 9 9.59 0.86 -0.95
C ASP A 9 8.45 0.52 -1.92
N SER A 10 8.54 1.06 -3.13
CA SER A 10 7.50 0.94 -4.15
C SER A 10 7.33 -0.48 -4.69
N GLU A 11 8.42 -1.27 -4.77
CA GLU A 11 8.40 -2.60 -5.35
C GLU A 11 7.68 -3.58 -4.41
N SER A 12 8.04 -3.53 -3.12
CA SER A 12 7.36 -4.28 -2.06
C SER A 12 5.88 -3.89 -1.98
N ALA A 13 5.57 -2.58 -2.02
CA ALA A 13 4.19 -2.10 -1.99
C ALA A 13 3.37 -2.60 -3.20
N GLU A 14 3.94 -2.54 -4.41
CA GLU A 14 3.30 -3.02 -5.64
C GLU A 14 3.01 -4.52 -5.55
N LEU A 15 3.99 -5.33 -5.14
CA LEU A 15 3.84 -6.79 -5.02
C LEU A 15 2.74 -7.19 -4.03
N TYR A 16 2.71 -6.57 -2.85
CA TYR A 16 1.68 -6.87 -1.86
C TYR A 16 0.30 -6.43 -2.33
N ALA A 17 0.19 -5.27 -2.98
CA ALA A 17 -1.07 -4.81 -3.53
C ALA A 17 -1.58 -5.71 -4.65
N GLU A 18 -0.71 -6.14 -5.57
CA GLU A 18 -1.04 -7.07 -6.65
C GLU A 18 -1.57 -8.38 -6.07
N THR A 19 -0.89 -8.92 -5.05
CA THR A 19 -1.28 -10.16 -4.38
C THR A 19 -2.68 -10.09 -3.76
N LEU A 20 -3.04 -8.95 -3.17
CA LEU A 20 -4.34 -8.76 -2.52
C LEU A 20 -5.45 -8.39 -3.51
N ILE A 21 -5.13 -7.68 -4.59
CA ILE A 21 -6.12 -7.24 -5.57
C ILE A 21 -6.38 -8.34 -6.60
N ASN A 22 -5.32 -8.86 -7.23
CA ASN A 22 -5.37 -9.76 -8.38
C ASN A 22 -4.97 -11.21 -8.04
N GLY A 23 -4.41 -11.46 -6.85
CA GLY A 23 -3.87 -12.76 -6.45
C GLY A 23 -2.35 -12.83 -6.59
N ASP A 24 -1.72 -13.78 -5.90
CA ASP A 24 -0.26 -13.90 -5.85
C ASP A 24 0.32 -14.26 -7.24
N PRO A 25 1.18 -13.42 -7.83
CA PRO A 25 1.72 -13.64 -9.17
C PRO A 25 2.76 -14.78 -9.23
N SER A 26 3.27 -15.23 -8.09
CA SER A 26 4.20 -16.36 -8.00
C SER A 26 3.52 -17.72 -8.10
N TRP A 27 2.18 -17.76 -8.10
CA TRP A 27 1.36 -18.99 -8.02
C TRP A 27 1.69 -19.88 -6.81
N ALA A 28 2.29 -19.30 -5.78
CA ALA A 28 2.59 -19.98 -4.53
C ALA A 28 1.77 -19.40 -3.38
N GLY A 29 1.51 -20.23 -2.36
CA GLY A 29 0.84 -19.79 -1.14
C GLY A 29 -0.69 -19.69 -1.24
N PRO A 30 -1.35 -19.20 -0.17
CA PRO A 30 -2.80 -19.24 -0.03
C PRO A 30 -3.55 -18.32 -0.99
N LEU A 31 -2.87 -17.37 -1.63
CA LEU A 31 -3.46 -16.41 -2.58
C LEU A 31 -3.07 -16.68 -4.04
N ALA A 32 -2.44 -17.81 -4.34
CA ALA A 32 -2.11 -18.22 -5.71
C ALA A 32 -3.37 -18.27 -6.59
N GLY A 33 -3.48 -17.34 -7.53
CA GLY A 33 -4.63 -17.23 -8.44
C GLY A 33 -5.96 -16.84 -7.77
N VAL A 34 -5.95 -16.42 -6.49
CA VAL A 34 -7.14 -15.98 -5.75
C VAL A 34 -7.08 -14.48 -5.52
N ALA A 35 -7.83 -13.74 -6.32
CA ALA A 35 -8.05 -12.30 -6.18
C ALA A 35 -9.01 -12.01 -5.01
N LEU A 36 -8.58 -11.23 -4.01
CA LEU A 36 -9.48 -10.77 -2.95
C LEU A 36 -10.23 -9.49 -3.34
N GLY A 37 -9.79 -8.78 -4.39
CA GLY A 37 -10.43 -7.55 -4.87
C GLY A 37 -10.47 -6.42 -3.84
N LEU A 38 -9.58 -6.44 -2.85
CA LEU A 38 -9.56 -5.46 -1.77
C LEU A 38 -8.86 -4.18 -2.21
N SER A 39 -9.41 -3.02 -1.87
CA SER A 39 -8.69 -1.76 -2.07
C SER A 39 -7.52 -1.65 -1.09
N VAL A 40 -6.31 -1.45 -1.64
CA VAL A 40 -5.06 -1.35 -0.89
C VAL A 40 -4.52 0.08 -0.94
N TYR A 41 -4.13 0.61 0.22
CA TYR A 41 -3.59 1.96 0.40
C TYR A 41 -2.29 1.92 1.18
N HIS A 42 -1.46 2.95 1.03
CA HIS A 42 -0.33 3.16 1.95
C HIS A 42 -0.73 4.02 3.16
N ILE A 43 -0.12 3.77 4.31
CA ILE A 43 -0.30 4.62 5.51
C ILE A 43 0.09 6.08 5.26
N MET A 44 1.01 6.31 4.31
CA MET A 44 1.45 7.63 3.89
C MET A 44 0.58 8.25 2.79
N GLU A 45 -0.60 7.72 2.43
CA GLU A 45 -1.48 8.40 1.47
C GLU A 45 -2.19 9.60 2.12
N PRO A 46 -2.37 10.74 1.41
CA PRO A 46 -2.95 11.96 2.02
C PRO A 46 -4.34 11.75 2.62
N GLU A 47 -5.17 10.92 2.00
CA GLU A 47 -6.49 10.52 2.50
C GLU A 47 -6.41 9.72 3.81
N ILE A 48 -5.33 8.97 4.03
CA ILE A 48 -5.09 8.21 5.27
C ILE A 48 -4.49 9.12 6.33
N ILE A 49 -3.45 9.90 5.99
CA ILE A 49 -2.79 10.84 6.90
C ILE A 49 -3.78 11.83 7.52
N LYS A 50 -4.76 12.33 6.76
CA LYS A 50 -5.82 13.24 7.25
C LYS A 50 -6.68 12.65 8.37
N GLN A 51 -6.68 11.33 8.53
CA GLN A 51 -7.43 10.62 9.57
C GLN A 51 -6.58 10.33 10.81
N ILE A 52 -5.27 10.58 10.75
CA ILE A 52 -4.32 10.32 11.84
C ILE A 52 -4.22 11.57 12.71
N GLU A 53 -4.26 11.39 14.03
CA GLU A 53 -4.04 12.49 14.97
C GLU A 53 -2.66 13.13 14.75
N PRO A 54 -2.54 14.46 14.68
CA PRO A 54 -1.27 15.12 14.35
C PRO A 54 -0.10 14.78 15.27
N ALA A 55 -0.36 14.57 16.56
CA ALA A 55 0.67 14.19 17.53
C ALA A 55 1.25 12.80 17.22
N VAL A 56 0.38 11.82 16.96
CA VAL A 56 0.73 10.44 16.58
C VAL A 56 1.46 10.40 15.25
N TYR A 57 1.01 11.19 14.27
CA TYR A 57 1.68 11.31 12.97
C TYR A 57 3.12 11.82 13.14
N LYS A 58 3.29 12.90 13.90
CA LYS A 58 4.60 13.51 14.13
C LYS A 58 5.55 12.55 14.85
N GLU A 59 5.03 11.79 15.81
CA GLU A 59 5.82 10.84 16.59
C GLU A 59 6.28 9.63 15.76
N HIS A 60 5.38 9.06 14.95
CA HIS A 60 5.64 7.75 14.32
C HIS A 60 5.91 7.79 12.81
N LEU A 61 5.36 8.77 12.09
CA LEU A 61 5.34 8.74 10.62
C LEU A 61 6.16 9.86 9.97
N ALA A 62 6.33 11.02 10.63
CA ALA A 62 7.03 12.16 10.04
C ALA A 62 8.48 11.85 9.62
N LEU A 63 9.22 11.09 10.44
CA LEU A 63 10.59 10.69 10.09
C LEU A 63 10.61 9.72 8.90
N MET A 64 9.63 8.82 8.81
CA MET A 64 9.52 7.87 7.72
C MET A 64 9.08 8.56 6.43
N GLU A 65 8.17 9.53 6.49
CA GLU A 65 7.78 10.32 5.31
C GLU A 65 8.99 11.02 4.68
N MET A 66 9.93 11.52 5.49
CA MET A 66 11.17 12.14 5.00
C MET A 66 12.21 11.13 4.51
N ALA A 67 12.19 9.89 5.02
CA ALA A 67 13.17 8.86 4.69
C ALA A 67 12.78 8.03 3.46
N LEU A 68 11.49 7.89 3.19
CA LEU A 68 10.96 7.06 2.13
C LEU A 68 10.63 7.88 0.88
N ASP A 69 10.72 7.24 -0.29
CA ASP A 69 10.19 7.80 -1.55
C ASP A 69 8.67 7.58 -1.61
N VAL A 70 7.95 8.33 -0.79
CA VAL A 70 6.51 8.20 -0.59
C VAL A 70 5.74 8.41 -1.90
N ASP A 71 6.20 9.32 -2.76
CA ASP A 71 5.52 9.59 -4.02
C ASP A 71 5.63 8.39 -4.98
N LYS A 72 6.81 7.76 -5.07
CA LYS A 72 6.97 6.54 -5.85
C LYS A 72 6.12 5.38 -5.33
N ILE A 73 6.02 5.22 -4.01
CA ILE A 73 5.14 4.23 -3.36
C ILE A 73 3.68 4.49 -3.73
N ARG A 74 3.21 5.74 -3.60
CA ARG A 74 1.85 6.14 -3.92
C ARG A 74 1.49 5.87 -5.38
N GLU A 75 2.40 6.21 -6.31
CA GLU A 75 2.18 5.96 -7.74
C GLU A 75 2.12 4.47 -8.07
N ALA A 76 2.97 3.65 -7.46
CA ALA A 76 2.91 2.20 -7.62
C ALA A 76 1.56 1.62 -7.18
N LEU A 77 1.07 1.99 -5.99
CA LEU A 77 -0.23 1.53 -5.51
C LEU A 77 -1.41 2.07 -6.33
N LYS A 78 -1.33 3.31 -6.85
CA LYS A 78 -2.35 3.83 -7.78
C LYS A 78 -2.38 3.04 -9.08
N LYS A 79 -1.21 2.66 -9.62
CA LYS A 79 -1.10 1.87 -10.84
C LYS A 79 -1.80 0.52 -10.69
N VAL A 80 -1.51 -0.21 -9.60
CA VAL A 80 -2.15 -1.51 -9.34
C VAL A 80 -3.66 -1.38 -9.17
N ARG A 81 -4.11 -0.41 -8.35
CA ARG A 81 -5.55 -0.17 -8.14
C ARG A 81 -6.31 0.15 -9.43
N LYS A 82 -5.69 0.84 -10.39
CA LYS A 82 -6.29 1.12 -11.69
C LYS A 82 -6.29 -0.09 -12.63
N ALA A 83 -5.36 -1.02 -12.46
CA ALA A 83 -5.24 -2.20 -13.30
C ALA A 83 -6.20 -3.33 -12.89
N GLY A 84 -6.53 -3.44 -11.59
CA GLY A 84 -7.46 -4.43 -11.04
C GLY A 84 -8.92 -3.96 -10.89
N GLY A 85 -9.28 -2.82 -11.50
CA GLY A 85 -10.62 -2.21 -11.43
C GLY A 85 -11.34 -2.17 -12.77
#